data_AF-A0A9W3AB62-F1
#
_entry.id   AF-A0A9W3AB62-F1
#
_cell.length_a   1.000
_cell.length_b   1.000
_cell.length_c   1.000
_cell.angle_alpha   90.00
_cell.angle_beta   90.00
_cell.angle_gamma   90.00
#
_symmetry.space_group_name_H-M   'P 1'
#
loop_
_entity.id
_entity.type
_entity.pdbx_description
1 polymer ?
#
loop_
_entity_poly.entity_id
_entity_poly.type
_entity_poly.pdbx_seq_one_letter_code
_entity_poly.pdbx_strand_id
1 'polypeptide(L)'
;MKEITLVFGVLYLMPSACIFIFPDIIDRHYSSFELCLGFDSGWCRNDYWSHHDDVPQVCNPGMYGPFCQLKCSTHCYGQTCDKDSGQCDKGCMGYGNPPHCSKKCQKDLWGKNCQSRCSTKCFDRVCHHVTGTCLNGCSGFLDPPNCVTPCLAGTWGENCNIKCSEDCHNRSCDPRTGQCNKGCNGFSDPPDCSTVCAEGTWGHNCRWNCSNKCYGRLCDSVNGECDNGCHGFSNPPYCDKVCDNGTWGFNCQWNCSENCFGGTCDSVSGACLHGCEGFANPPYCDLECDNGTWGLNCQQNCSENCFGRSCDSKSGQCSVGCQGFRNPPDCDIVCDKGTWGLNCQQNCSESCFGGSCDSVSGECDNGCVGFSNPPDCNAECDEGTWGRNCQRTCSKNCFDKSCDSVSGMCDSGCKGFSNPPVCNKDCNNGTWGLNCQWNCSEKCFGGSCDSVSGECNNGCDGFSNPPACDKVCVNGTWGRNCDLTCPNYCLNNSCDKNTGQCEIQCLDCIPGPILNDSVVLTREVKQASEQKSNTSIIAVSVLGIAAGAIVLVVVVTVLIKKIRFRRSEMIDPLKSLSQLNLYEDEESVREEGDEYKPIRRY
;
A
#
# COMPACT_ATOMS: atom_id res chain seq x y z
N MET A 1 21.82 52.32 -11.64
CA MET A 1 22.68 53.43 -12.13
C MET A 1 22.21 53.79 -13.53
N LYS A 2 21.95 55.07 -13.82
CA LYS A 2 21.83 55.79 -15.12
C LYS A 2 21.35 54.97 -16.34
N GLU A 3 20.18 55.16 -16.96
CA GLU A 3 19.41 56.39 -17.34
C GLU A 3 20.05 57.24 -18.46
N ILE A 4 19.17 57.85 -19.30
CA ILE A 4 19.38 58.90 -20.33
C ILE A 4 19.58 58.40 -21.79
N THR A 5 19.03 58.95 -22.90
CA THR A 5 17.73 59.63 -23.27
C THR A 5 17.90 60.52 -24.53
N LEU A 6 17.00 60.40 -25.55
CA LEU A 6 16.71 61.32 -26.69
C LEU A 6 17.89 61.67 -27.68
N VAL A 7 17.77 62.34 -28.86
CA VAL A 7 16.76 63.24 -29.52
C VAL A 7 16.70 63.04 -31.07
N PHE A 8 15.50 63.23 -31.63
CA PHE A 8 15.01 63.60 -32.99
C PHE A 8 15.90 64.24 -34.10
N GLY A 9 15.42 64.15 -35.36
CA GLY A 9 15.58 65.17 -36.43
C GLY A 9 15.50 64.64 -37.88
N VAL A 10 14.36 64.31 -38.50
CA VAL A 10 13.22 65.11 -39.04
C VAL A 10 13.33 65.52 -40.53
N LEU A 11 12.38 64.98 -41.33
CA LEU A 11 11.73 65.41 -42.61
C LEU A 11 12.39 66.49 -43.52
N TYR A 12 12.33 66.45 -44.86
CA TYR A 12 11.17 66.35 -45.79
C TYR A 12 11.68 65.95 -47.22
N LEU A 13 10.93 65.76 -48.32
CA LEU A 13 9.50 65.94 -48.66
C LEU A 13 9.01 64.79 -49.61
N MET A 14 8.06 65.02 -50.53
CA MET A 14 7.49 64.03 -51.48
C MET A 14 7.16 64.70 -52.88
N PRO A 15 6.19 64.27 -53.72
CA PRO A 15 6.38 63.29 -54.82
C PRO A 15 5.75 63.76 -56.19
N SER A 16 5.25 62.78 -56.99
CA SER A 16 4.28 62.87 -58.13
C SER A 16 4.92 62.86 -59.55
N ALA A 17 4.72 61.83 -60.40
CA ALA A 17 3.51 61.40 -61.15
C ALA A 17 3.30 62.23 -62.45
N CYS A 18 2.81 61.73 -63.61
CA CYS A 18 2.58 60.39 -64.20
C CYS A 18 2.18 60.60 -65.71
N ILE A 19 1.72 59.54 -66.41
CA ILE A 19 0.90 59.54 -67.66
C ILE A 19 1.62 59.35 -69.03
N PHE A 20 0.97 58.53 -69.88
CA PHE A 20 1.28 58.04 -71.23
C PHE A 20 0.92 59.04 -72.36
N ILE A 21 1.33 58.76 -73.61
CA ILE A 21 0.48 58.56 -74.84
C ILE A 21 1.31 58.64 -76.16
N PHE A 22 1.08 57.72 -77.10
CA PHE A 22 1.40 57.75 -78.56
C PHE A 22 0.13 58.22 -79.34
N PRO A 23 0.11 58.74 -80.60
CA PRO A 23 0.93 58.28 -81.75
C PRO A 23 1.22 59.32 -82.90
N ASP A 24 1.73 58.78 -84.03
CA ASP A 24 1.53 59.14 -85.47
C ASP A 24 2.15 60.37 -86.22
N ILE A 25 2.98 60.02 -87.22
CA ILE A 25 2.96 60.34 -88.69
C ILE A 25 2.76 61.81 -89.18
N ILE A 26 3.70 62.32 -90.02
CA ILE A 26 3.50 62.85 -91.41
C ILE A 26 4.83 63.40 -92.03
N ASP A 27 5.34 62.67 -93.02
CA ASP A 27 5.70 63.04 -94.42
C ASP A 27 6.51 64.31 -94.85
N ARG A 28 7.35 64.11 -95.89
CA ARG A 28 7.86 65.01 -96.98
C ARG A 28 9.21 65.78 -96.97
N HIS A 29 10.02 65.38 -97.96
CA HIS A 29 10.80 66.16 -98.96
C HIS A 29 11.66 67.39 -98.59
N TYR A 30 12.95 67.37 -98.98
CA TYR A 30 13.48 67.88 -100.28
C TYR A 30 14.97 67.47 -100.38
N SER A 31 15.33 66.60 -101.32
CA SER A 31 15.89 66.90 -102.65
C SER A 31 17.36 67.32 -102.68
N SER A 32 18.14 66.47 -103.33
CA SER A 32 19.40 66.78 -104.01
C SER A 32 19.30 68.02 -104.92
N PHE A 33 20.42 68.72 -105.04
CA PHE A 33 20.70 69.64 -106.14
C PHE A 33 22.19 69.52 -106.50
N GLU A 34 22.48 69.21 -107.77
CA GLU A 34 23.79 69.48 -108.36
C GLU A 34 23.98 70.99 -108.49
N LEU A 35 25.24 71.45 -108.47
CA LEU A 35 25.65 72.67 -109.15
C LEU A 35 27.16 72.64 -109.42
N CYS A 36 27.52 72.25 -110.63
CA CYS A 36 28.87 72.47 -111.16
C CYS A 36 29.04 73.95 -111.51
N LEU A 37 30.17 74.53 -111.10
CA LEU A 37 30.73 75.75 -111.70
C LEU A 37 32.21 75.47 -111.98
N GLY A 38 32.66 75.75 -113.20
CA GLY A 38 34.02 75.44 -113.63
C GLY A 38 34.66 76.57 -114.43
N PHE A 39 35.99 76.54 -114.48
CA PHE A 39 36.95 77.12 -115.43
C PHE A 39 38.28 76.38 -115.06
N ASP A 40 39.10 75.81 -115.94
CA ASP A 40 39.37 76.18 -117.33
C ASP A 40 39.70 74.99 -118.27
N SER A 41 39.41 75.17 -119.57
CA SER A 41 39.94 74.52 -120.79
C SER A 41 40.60 73.11 -120.77
N GLY A 42 40.12 72.16 -121.61
CA GLY A 42 40.85 70.88 -121.79
C GLY A 42 40.45 69.82 -122.85
N TRP A 43 39.48 70.03 -123.75
CA TRP A 43 39.19 69.25 -124.99
C TRP A 43 39.20 67.69 -124.97
N CYS A 44 38.04 67.08 -125.21
CA CYS A 44 37.88 65.64 -125.45
C CYS A 44 38.47 65.16 -126.79
N ARG A 45 38.90 63.88 -126.88
CA ARG A 45 38.67 63.08 -128.10
C ARG A 45 38.73 61.54 -127.90
N ASN A 46 37.59 60.92 -128.25
CA ASN A 46 37.38 59.63 -128.94
C ASN A 46 38.08 58.31 -128.52
N ASP A 47 37.19 57.37 -128.15
CA ASP A 47 37.00 56.04 -128.77
C ASP A 47 37.94 54.84 -128.52
N TYR A 48 37.24 53.71 -128.29
CA TYR A 48 37.59 52.29 -128.56
C TYR A 48 38.45 51.47 -127.56
N TRP A 49 37.74 50.47 -126.97
CA TRP A 49 38.20 49.09 -126.63
C TRP A 49 39.35 48.90 -125.61
N SER A 50 39.40 47.86 -124.78
CA SER A 50 38.46 46.75 -124.45
C SER A 50 38.90 46.06 -123.15
N HIS A 51 38.08 45.11 -122.64
CA HIS A 51 38.27 44.35 -121.40
C HIS A 51 39.62 43.61 -121.21
N HIS A 52 39.80 43.15 -119.95
CA HIS A 52 40.77 42.22 -119.35
C HIS A 52 41.72 42.91 -118.34
N ASP A 53 41.89 42.45 -117.10
CA ASP A 53 41.62 41.09 -116.56
C ASP A 53 40.76 41.03 -115.28
N ASP A 54 39.75 40.16 -115.31
CA ASP A 54 39.29 39.45 -114.12
C ASP A 54 40.36 38.42 -113.70
N VAL A 55 41.41 38.87 -113.01
CA VAL A 55 42.25 37.96 -112.23
C VAL A 55 41.50 37.65 -110.93
N PRO A 56 41.04 36.41 -110.67
CA PRO A 56 40.60 36.05 -109.34
C PRO A 56 41.84 36.13 -108.43
N GLN A 57 41.91 37.18 -107.61
CA GLN A 57 42.93 37.36 -106.58
C GLN A 57 42.76 36.23 -105.54
N VAL A 58 43.42 35.10 -105.79
CA VAL A 58 43.51 33.99 -104.83
C VAL A 58 44.51 34.42 -103.77
N CYS A 59 44.02 35.00 -102.68
CA CYS A 59 44.85 35.30 -101.52
C CYS A 59 45.55 34.03 -101.02
N ASN A 60 46.82 34.16 -100.65
CA ASN A 60 47.54 33.08 -99.99
C ASN A 60 46.79 32.65 -98.72
N PRO A 61 46.75 31.35 -98.38
CA PRO A 61 46.03 30.85 -97.20
C PRO A 61 46.42 31.63 -95.93
N GLY A 62 45.43 32.18 -95.24
CA GLY A 62 45.63 33.02 -94.05
C GLY A 62 45.61 34.53 -94.30
N MET A 63 45.39 34.98 -95.54
CA MET A 63 45.21 36.39 -95.91
C MET A 63 43.82 36.64 -96.53
N TYR A 64 43.25 37.83 -96.33
CA TYR A 64 41.95 38.24 -96.88
C TYR A 64 41.90 39.75 -97.20
N GLY A 65 40.79 40.18 -97.78
CA GLY A 65 40.46 41.58 -98.03
C GLY A 65 41.13 42.14 -99.30
N PRO A 66 40.91 43.44 -99.61
CA PRO A 66 41.44 44.06 -100.82
C PRO A 66 42.97 43.95 -100.86
N PHE A 67 43.49 43.49 -101.99
CA PHE A 67 44.92 43.21 -102.23
C PHE A 67 45.55 42.21 -101.25
N CYS A 68 44.75 41.39 -100.55
CA CYS A 68 45.20 40.33 -99.64
C CYS A 68 46.15 40.82 -98.53
N GLN A 69 45.93 42.04 -98.00
CA GLN A 69 46.81 42.64 -96.99
C GLN A 69 46.39 42.35 -95.54
N LEU A 70 45.16 41.92 -95.31
CA LEU A 70 44.66 41.60 -93.97
C LEU A 70 44.97 40.15 -93.63
N LYS A 71 45.39 39.88 -92.39
CA LYS A 71 45.62 38.51 -91.89
C LYS A 71 44.35 37.95 -91.27
N CYS A 72 43.99 36.72 -91.63
CA CYS A 72 42.95 35.96 -90.94
C CYS A 72 43.20 35.94 -89.43
N SER A 73 42.14 35.90 -88.63
CA SER A 73 42.26 35.79 -87.18
C SER A 73 43.11 34.57 -86.82
N THR A 74 44.08 34.72 -85.92
CA THR A 74 44.90 33.59 -85.42
C THR A 74 44.05 32.54 -84.67
N HIS A 75 42.80 32.87 -84.38
CA HIS A 75 41.79 31.99 -83.80
C HIS A 75 40.84 31.36 -84.84
N CYS A 76 41.04 31.58 -86.15
CA CYS A 76 40.36 30.78 -87.18
C CYS A 76 40.86 29.32 -87.13
N TYR A 77 39.94 28.36 -87.27
CA TYR A 77 40.29 26.94 -87.26
C TYR A 77 41.14 26.57 -88.49
N GLY A 78 42.41 26.23 -88.27
CA GLY A 78 43.40 26.02 -89.34
C GLY A 78 43.92 27.30 -89.99
N GLN A 79 43.70 28.47 -89.36
CA GLN A 79 44.09 29.81 -89.83
C GLN A 79 43.54 30.21 -91.23
N THR A 80 42.52 29.50 -91.74
CA THR A 80 41.83 29.83 -93.00
C THR A 80 40.58 30.67 -92.75
N CYS A 81 40.38 31.69 -93.57
CA CYS A 81 39.18 32.51 -93.61
C CYS A 81 38.83 32.88 -95.05
N ASP A 82 37.55 33.19 -95.27
CA ASP A 82 37.00 33.62 -96.55
C ASP A 82 37.78 34.82 -97.07
N LYS A 83 38.25 34.71 -98.32
CA LYS A 83 39.16 35.66 -98.97
C LYS A 83 38.58 37.07 -99.08
N ASP A 84 37.25 37.20 -99.17
CA ASP A 84 36.59 38.46 -99.46
C ASP A 84 36.08 39.14 -98.16
N SER A 85 35.50 38.37 -97.22
CA SER A 85 34.91 38.88 -95.96
C SER A 85 35.79 38.73 -94.71
N GLY A 86 36.81 37.87 -94.74
CA GLY A 86 37.62 37.52 -93.57
C GLY A 86 36.94 36.59 -92.55
N GLN A 87 35.78 36.03 -92.89
CA GLN A 87 35.06 35.09 -92.03
C GLN A 87 35.76 33.73 -91.97
N CYS A 88 36.11 33.24 -90.77
CA CYS A 88 36.75 31.93 -90.63
C CYS A 88 35.85 30.79 -91.19
N ASP A 89 36.17 30.23 -92.36
CA ASP A 89 35.35 29.22 -93.07
C ASP A 89 35.02 28.01 -92.20
N LYS A 90 36.01 27.60 -91.40
CA LYS A 90 35.95 26.43 -90.52
C LYS A 90 35.55 26.79 -89.09
N GLY A 91 35.18 28.05 -88.83
CA GLY A 91 34.78 28.59 -87.53
C GLY A 91 35.95 29.04 -86.66
N CYS A 92 35.61 29.55 -85.48
CA CYS A 92 36.52 30.03 -84.45
C CYS A 92 36.98 28.89 -83.53
N MET A 93 38.27 28.82 -83.20
CA MET A 93 38.88 27.81 -82.35
C MET A 93 39.00 28.32 -80.90
N GLY A 94 38.02 27.99 -80.05
CA GLY A 94 37.99 28.42 -78.64
C GLY A 94 37.65 29.90 -78.42
N TYR A 95 37.12 30.54 -79.45
CA TYR A 95 36.55 31.89 -79.43
C TYR A 95 35.18 31.85 -80.13
N GLY A 96 34.38 32.88 -79.92
CA GLY A 96 33.12 33.13 -80.59
C GLY A 96 33.11 34.52 -81.22
N ASN A 97 31.93 34.92 -81.72
CA ASN A 97 31.72 36.11 -82.54
C ASN A 97 32.52 36.09 -83.87
N PRO A 98 32.13 35.22 -84.83
CA PRO A 98 32.58 35.34 -86.22
C PRO A 98 32.15 36.71 -86.79
N PRO A 99 32.88 37.31 -87.76
CA PRO A 99 34.02 36.73 -88.48
C PRO A 99 35.36 36.78 -87.72
N HIS A 100 35.54 37.71 -86.78
CA HIS A 100 36.86 38.03 -86.21
C HIS A 100 37.34 37.11 -85.08
N CYS A 101 36.45 36.32 -84.48
CA CYS A 101 36.78 35.40 -83.37
C CYS A 101 37.44 36.10 -82.17
N SER A 102 36.98 37.31 -81.84
CA SER A 102 37.61 38.17 -80.82
C SER A 102 37.16 37.89 -79.38
N LYS A 103 36.05 37.17 -79.18
CA LYS A 103 35.47 36.91 -77.85
C LYS A 103 35.84 35.51 -77.38
N LYS A 104 36.67 35.37 -76.35
CA LYS A 104 36.99 34.07 -75.72
C LYS A 104 35.70 33.34 -75.31
N CYS A 105 35.66 32.01 -75.40
CA CYS A 105 34.51 31.26 -74.90
C CYS A 105 34.22 31.57 -73.43
N GLN A 106 32.93 31.60 -73.08
CA GLN A 106 32.46 31.77 -71.71
C GLN A 106 32.75 30.52 -70.86
N LYS A 107 32.66 30.64 -69.53
CA LYS A 107 32.75 29.50 -68.59
C LYS A 107 31.73 28.40 -68.99
N ASP A 108 32.08 27.14 -68.76
CA ASP A 108 31.38 25.92 -69.27
C ASP A 108 31.42 25.72 -70.81
N LEU A 109 32.11 26.54 -71.62
CA LEU A 109 32.17 26.38 -73.09
C LEU A 109 33.59 26.36 -73.68
N TRP A 110 33.80 25.54 -74.72
CA TRP A 110 35.06 25.39 -75.45
C TRP A 110 34.87 24.94 -76.90
N GLY A 111 35.99 24.78 -77.62
CA GLY A 111 36.04 24.17 -78.94
C GLY A 111 35.57 25.09 -80.06
N LYS A 112 35.11 24.49 -81.17
CA LYS A 112 34.66 25.23 -82.35
C LYS A 112 33.44 26.10 -82.03
N ASN A 113 33.52 27.40 -82.31
CA ASN A 113 32.48 28.40 -82.08
C ASN A 113 31.87 28.39 -80.66
N CYS A 114 32.62 27.92 -79.65
CA CYS A 114 32.15 27.71 -78.28
C CYS A 114 30.92 26.78 -78.15
N GLN A 115 30.76 25.80 -79.05
CA GLN A 115 29.60 24.91 -79.08
C GLN A 115 29.74 23.68 -78.15
N SER A 116 30.96 23.32 -77.75
CA SER A 116 31.19 22.20 -76.83
C SER A 116 31.08 22.67 -75.38
N ARG A 117 30.34 21.94 -74.54
CA ARG A 117 30.36 22.17 -73.09
C ARG A 117 31.58 21.56 -72.42
N CYS A 118 32.08 22.19 -71.36
CA CYS A 118 33.13 21.60 -70.53
C CYS A 118 32.66 20.26 -69.94
N SER A 119 33.61 19.32 -69.78
CA SER A 119 33.33 18.03 -69.16
C SER A 119 32.75 18.23 -67.76
N THR A 120 31.72 17.47 -67.39
CA THR A 120 31.18 17.49 -66.03
C THR A 120 32.21 17.05 -65.00
N LYS A 121 33.30 16.40 -65.42
CA LYS A 121 34.44 16.02 -64.58
C LYS A 121 35.38 17.19 -64.26
N CYS A 122 35.34 18.29 -65.01
CA CYS A 122 36.12 19.47 -64.68
C CYS A 122 35.56 20.14 -63.42
N PHE A 123 36.43 20.45 -62.47
CA PHE A 123 36.03 21.22 -61.30
C PHE A 123 35.43 22.55 -61.74
N ASP A 124 34.33 22.92 -61.11
CA ASP A 124 33.61 24.18 -61.33
C ASP A 124 33.17 24.43 -62.80
N ARG A 125 33.17 23.38 -63.65
CA ARG A 125 32.98 23.45 -65.12
C ARG A 125 33.96 24.41 -65.81
N VAL A 126 35.18 24.57 -65.28
CA VAL A 126 36.23 25.38 -65.89
C VAL A 126 37.18 24.51 -66.71
N CYS A 127 37.10 24.64 -68.04
CA CYS A 127 37.98 23.98 -68.97
C CYS A 127 38.67 24.96 -69.93
N HIS A 128 39.73 24.51 -70.57
CA HIS A 128 40.49 25.30 -71.51
C HIS A 128 39.68 25.51 -72.80
N HIS A 129 39.35 26.77 -73.07
CA HIS A 129 38.48 27.20 -74.17
C HIS A 129 38.83 26.60 -75.55
N VAL A 130 40.09 26.23 -75.82
CA VAL A 130 40.48 25.57 -77.07
C VAL A 130 40.38 24.04 -77.01
N THR A 131 40.85 23.41 -75.94
CA THR A 131 41.13 21.96 -75.87
C THR A 131 40.15 21.17 -75.01
N GLY A 132 39.30 21.82 -74.21
CA GLY A 132 38.32 21.15 -73.34
C GLY A 132 38.92 20.51 -72.08
N THR A 133 40.24 20.54 -71.93
CA THR A 133 41.00 20.01 -70.80
C THR A 133 40.74 20.85 -69.54
N CYS A 134 40.56 20.21 -68.39
CA CYS A 134 40.14 20.88 -67.16
C CYS A 134 41.26 21.75 -66.57
N LEU A 135 40.98 23.04 -66.32
CA LEU A 135 42.00 24.00 -65.87
C LEU A 135 42.13 24.08 -64.34
N ASN A 136 41.01 23.99 -63.64
CA ASN A 136 40.94 24.11 -62.18
C ASN A 136 40.91 22.74 -61.49
N GLY A 137 41.55 21.73 -62.09
CA GLY A 137 41.48 20.35 -61.61
C GLY A 137 40.17 19.63 -61.91
N CYS A 138 39.95 18.53 -61.19
CA CYS A 138 38.92 17.54 -61.44
C CYS A 138 37.93 17.44 -60.26
N SER A 139 36.63 17.24 -60.55
CA SER A 139 35.58 17.02 -59.55
C SER A 139 35.19 15.54 -59.53
N GLY A 140 35.56 14.84 -58.46
CA GLY A 140 35.32 13.40 -58.30
C GLY A 140 36.25 12.47 -59.10
N PHE A 141 37.33 13.02 -59.65
CA PHE A 141 38.36 12.30 -60.40
C PHE A 141 39.76 12.83 -60.02
N LEU A 142 40.78 12.01 -60.23
CA LEU A 142 42.20 12.36 -60.16
C LEU A 142 42.70 12.81 -61.56
N ASP A 143 44.02 12.86 -61.76
CA ASP A 143 44.68 13.11 -63.06
C ASP A 143 44.19 14.33 -63.88
N PRO A 144 44.31 15.57 -63.36
CA PRO A 144 44.25 16.76 -64.18
C PRO A 144 45.29 16.70 -65.33
N PRO A 145 44.95 17.17 -66.54
CA PRO A 145 43.74 17.91 -66.88
C PRO A 145 42.67 17.05 -67.60
N ASN A 146 42.78 15.72 -67.54
CA ASN A 146 41.94 14.78 -68.31
C ASN A 146 40.84 14.11 -67.47
N CYS A 147 41.03 13.99 -66.16
CA CYS A 147 40.03 13.52 -65.21
C CYS A 147 39.49 12.11 -65.55
N VAL A 148 40.37 11.13 -65.73
CA VAL A 148 40.00 9.77 -66.14
C VAL A 148 39.71 8.89 -64.93
N THR A 149 40.59 8.86 -63.93
CA THR A 149 40.55 7.97 -62.77
C THR A 149 39.58 8.51 -61.72
N PRO A 150 38.57 7.76 -61.26
CA PRO A 150 37.67 8.24 -60.20
C PRO A 150 38.39 8.36 -58.85
N CYS A 151 37.83 9.12 -57.91
CA CYS A 151 38.30 9.09 -56.53
C CYS A 151 38.24 7.68 -55.92
N LEU A 152 39.17 7.38 -55.02
CA LEU A 152 39.10 6.19 -54.19
C LEU A 152 37.94 6.30 -53.19
N ALA A 153 37.38 5.17 -52.77
CA ALA A 153 36.37 5.17 -51.73
C ALA A 153 36.91 5.82 -50.45
N GLY A 154 36.15 6.76 -49.88
CA GLY A 154 36.57 7.55 -48.72
C GLY A 154 37.13 8.93 -49.04
N THR A 155 37.26 9.32 -50.32
CA THR A 155 37.63 10.70 -50.70
C THR A 155 36.74 11.32 -51.79
N TRP A 156 36.68 12.65 -51.82
CA TRP A 156 35.82 13.43 -52.70
C TRP A 156 36.39 14.84 -52.98
N GLY A 157 35.69 15.61 -53.80
CA GLY A 157 35.94 17.04 -54.03
C GLY A 157 36.95 17.32 -55.14
N GLU A 158 37.66 18.44 -55.03
CA GLU A 158 38.70 18.83 -55.99
C GLU A 158 39.90 17.88 -55.89
N ASN A 159 40.22 17.20 -57.00
CA ASN A 159 41.32 16.24 -57.13
C ASN A 159 41.32 15.17 -56.01
N CYS A 160 40.14 14.85 -55.45
CA CYS A 160 39.95 13.89 -54.35
C CYS A 160 40.71 14.23 -53.05
N ASN A 161 40.97 15.51 -52.79
CA ASN A 161 41.75 15.97 -51.63
C ASN A 161 40.96 15.98 -50.31
N ILE A 162 39.63 15.87 -50.34
CA ILE A 162 38.77 15.90 -49.14
C ILE A 162 38.42 14.45 -48.76
N LYS A 163 38.45 14.11 -47.47
CA LYS A 163 37.96 12.81 -46.98
C LYS A 163 36.44 12.85 -46.79
N CYS A 164 35.76 11.72 -46.98
CA CYS A 164 34.39 11.58 -46.47
C CYS A 164 34.39 11.75 -44.94
N SER A 165 33.29 12.26 -44.38
CA SER A 165 33.12 12.30 -42.91
C SER A 165 33.28 10.89 -42.31
N GLU A 166 33.88 10.80 -41.12
CA GLU A 166 34.08 9.51 -40.45
C GLU A 166 32.73 8.86 -40.06
N ASP A 167 31.71 9.70 -39.86
CA ASP A 167 30.34 9.37 -39.49
C ASP A 167 29.42 9.11 -40.70
N CYS A 168 29.91 9.27 -41.94
CA CYS A 168 29.23 8.66 -43.09
C CYS A 168 29.14 7.14 -42.88
N HIS A 169 27.97 6.55 -43.14
CA HIS A 169 27.83 5.09 -43.07
C HIS A 169 28.86 4.37 -43.95
N ASN A 170 29.64 3.46 -43.34
CA ASN A 170 30.81 2.78 -43.92
C ASN A 170 31.85 3.73 -44.55
N ARG A 171 31.97 4.98 -44.06
CA ARG A 171 32.84 6.04 -44.59
C ARG A 171 32.68 6.28 -46.10
N SER A 172 31.45 6.08 -46.61
CA SER A 172 31.14 6.11 -48.04
C SER A 172 30.36 7.37 -48.42
N CYS A 173 30.94 8.18 -49.30
CA CYS A 173 30.31 9.38 -49.84
C CYS A 173 30.41 9.46 -51.37
N ASP A 174 29.60 10.33 -51.98
CA ASP A 174 29.66 10.64 -53.40
C ASP A 174 30.97 11.41 -53.72
N PRO A 175 31.78 10.96 -54.70
CA PRO A 175 33.12 11.51 -54.93
C PRO A 175 33.11 12.96 -55.42
N ARG A 176 31.98 13.50 -55.89
CA ARG A 176 31.89 14.88 -56.41
C ARG A 176 31.40 15.87 -55.35
N THR A 177 30.46 15.45 -54.51
CA THR A 177 29.66 16.30 -53.63
C THR A 177 29.88 16.04 -52.14
N GLY A 178 30.55 14.94 -51.77
CA GLY A 178 30.79 14.56 -50.37
C GLY A 178 29.57 14.00 -49.64
N GLN A 179 28.39 13.97 -50.28
CA GLN A 179 27.16 13.48 -49.68
C GLN A 179 27.29 11.99 -49.31
N CYS A 180 27.04 11.62 -48.05
CA CYS A 180 27.16 10.24 -47.60
C CYS A 180 26.15 9.33 -48.33
N ASN A 181 26.63 8.28 -49.02
CA ASN A 181 25.82 7.45 -49.92
C ASN A 181 24.67 6.72 -49.23
N LYS A 182 24.75 6.54 -47.90
CA LYS A 182 23.73 5.94 -47.04
C LYS A 182 23.37 6.83 -45.83
N GLY A 183 23.71 8.12 -45.90
CA GLY A 183 23.51 9.07 -44.80
C GLY A 183 24.60 9.04 -43.71
N CYS A 184 24.46 9.97 -42.76
CA CYS A 184 25.28 10.10 -41.56
C CYS A 184 24.74 9.22 -40.43
N ASN A 185 25.60 8.52 -39.72
CA ASN A 185 25.27 7.70 -38.56
C ASN A 185 25.05 8.58 -37.32
N GLY A 186 23.81 8.90 -36.95
CA GLY A 186 23.50 9.71 -35.76
C GLY A 186 23.65 11.23 -35.93
N PHE A 187 23.80 11.70 -37.16
CA PHE A 187 23.82 13.13 -37.52
C PHE A 187 22.85 13.43 -38.66
N SER A 188 22.50 14.70 -38.87
CA SER A 188 21.42 15.15 -39.76
C SER A 188 21.88 15.96 -40.99
N ASP A 189 23.15 16.32 -41.07
CA ASP A 189 23.73 17.35 -41.95
C ASP A 189 24.84 16.81 -42.89
N PRO A 190 24.54 15.93 -43.85
CA PRO A 190 25.52 15.55 -44.87
C PRO A 190 25.84 16.74 -45.79
N PRO A 191 27.11 16.96 -46.17
CA PRO A 191 28.20 15.99 -46.18
C PRO A 191 29.05 15.92 -44.90
N ASP A 192 28.88 16.88 -43.99
CA ASP A 192 29.80 17.09 -42.87
C ASP A 192 29.51 16.12 -41.70
N CYS A 193 28.25 15.79 -41.45
CA CYS A 193 27.80 14.93 -40.34
C CYS A 193 28.26 15.45 -38.96
N SER A 194 27.96 16.72 -38.67
CA SER A 194 28.38 17.41 -37.44
C SER A 194 27.22 17.73 -36.47
N THR A 195 25.99 17.74 -36.98
CA THR A 195 24.77 18.07 -36.25
C THR A 195 24.10 16.79 -35.78
N VAL A 196 24.39 16.41 -34.53
CA VAL A 196 23.83 15.23 -33.83
C VAL A 196 22.30 15.22 -33.95
N CYS A 197 21.71 14.02 -34.01
CA CYS A 197 20.26 13.88 -34.01
C CYS A 197 19.60 14.56 -32.80
N ALA A 198 18.43 15.16 -33.05
CA ALA A 198 17.62 15.72 -31.98
C ALA A 198 17.15 14.63 -31.02
N GLU A 199 16.99 14.97 -29.74
CA GLU A 199 16.51 14.05 -28.71
C GLU A 199 15.24 13.31 -29.15
N GLY A 200 15.21 12.00 -28.94
CA GLY A 200 14.12 11.15 -29.41
C GLY A 200 14.27 10.63 -30.85
N THR A 201 15.37 10.94 -31.57
CA THR A 201 15.64 10.44 -32.93
C THR A 201 17.05 9.84 -33.10
N TRP A 202 17.19 8.85 -33.98
CA TRP A 202 18.43 8.09 -34.17
C TRP A 202 18.61 7.50 -35.58
N GLY A 203 19.81 6.96 -35.81
CA GLY A 203 20.21 6.22 -36.99
C GLY A 203 20.60 7.11 -38.18
N HIS A 204 20.50 6.57 -39.40
CA HIS A 204 20.97 7.26 -40.59
C HIS A 204 20.11 8.49 -40.90
N ASN A 205 20.71 9.69 -40.91
CA ASN A 205 20.02 10.97 -41.07
C ASN A 205 18.84 11.15 -40.08
N CYS A 206 18.96 10.62 -38.85
CA CYS A 206 17.95 10.74 -37.79
C CYS A 206 16.55 10.23 -38.18
N ARG A 207 16.51 9.20 -39.04
CA ARG A 207 15.29 8.68 -39.67
C ARG A 207 14.36 7.95 -38.70
N TRP A 208 14.88 7.42 -37.60
CA TRP A 208 14.12 6.60 -36.67
C TRP A 208 13.83 7.36 -35.38
N ASN A 209 12.69 7.07 -34.75
CA ASN A 209 12.39 7.58 -33.43
C ASN A 209 12.85 6.58 -32.36
N CYS A 210 13.25 7.08 -31.19
CA CYS A 210 13.45 6.24 -30.00
C CYS A 210 12.14 5.51 -29.65
N SER A 211 12.26 4.32 -29.05
CA SER A 211 11.08 3.58 -28.58
C SER A 211 10.28 4.40 -27.57
N ASN A 212 8.94 4.33 -27.63
CA ASN A 212 8.09 4.96 -26.62
C ASN A 212 8.17 4.28 -25.25
N LYS A 213 8.93 3.18 -25.14
CA LYS A 213 9.29 2.48 -23.90
C LYS A 213 10.69 2.79 -23.39
N CYS A 214 11.49 3.56 -24.13
CA CYS A 214 12.70 4.14 -23.54
C CYS A 214 12.30 5.08 -22.40
N TYR A 215 12.96 4.98 -21.25
CA TYR A 215 12.74 5.93 -20.17
C TYR A 215 13.09 7.36 -20.63
N GLY A 216 12.20 8.32 -20.38
CA GLY A 216 12.30 9.68 -20.92
C GLY A 216 12.17 9.82 -22.44
N ARG A 217 11.93 8.73 -23.19
CA ARG A 217 12.03 8.65 -24.67
C ARG A 217 13.41 9.00 -25.24
N LEU A 218 14.46 8.89 -24.44
CA LEU A 218 15.85 9.15 -24.83
C LEU A 218 16.54 7.86 -25.29
N CYS A 219 17.37 7.95 -26.32
CA CYS A 219 18.17 6.86 -26.85
C CYS A 219 19.39 7.38 -27.64
N ASP A 220 20.40 6.52 -27.76
CA ASP A 220 21.63 6.82 -28.47
C ASP A 220 21.35 7.17 -29.95
N SER A 221 21.88 8.31 -30.37
CA SER A 221 21.66 8.85 -31.71
C SER A 221 22.13 7.92 -32.84
N VAL A 222 23.06 7.00 -32.60
CA VAL A 222 23.64 6.13 -33.63
C VAL A 222 22.90 4.80 -33.73
N ASN A 223 22.71 4.09 -32.61
CA ASN A 223 22.21 2.71 -32.56
C ASN A 223 20.76 2.58 -32.04
N GLY A 224 20.18 3.64 -31.46
CA GLY A 224 18.81 3.69 -30.94
C GLY A 224 18.59 3.03 -29.59
N GLU A 225 19.64 2.56 -28.92
CA GLU A 225 19.57 1.93 -27.60
C GLU A 225 19.18 2.95 -26.54
N CYS A 226 18.17 2.65 -25.72
CA CYS A 226 17.66 3.60 -24.74
C CYS A 226 18.72 3.90 -23.66
N ASP A 227 19.07 5.18 -23.48
CA ASP A 227 20.16 5.60 -22.58
C ASP A 227 19.98 5.13 -21.13
N ASN A 228 18.72 5.05 -20.69
CA ASN A 228 18.30 4.60 -19.36
C ASN A 228 17.56 3.24 -19.41
N GLY A 229 17.63 2.53 -20.53
CA GLY A 229 16.98 1.23 -20.76
C GLY A 229 15.49 1.27 -21.10
N CYS A 230 14.96 0.09 -21.43
CA CYS A 230 13.57 -0.17 -21.75
C CYS A 230 12.73 -0.29 -20.47
N HIS A 231 11.82 0.64 -20.18
CA HIS A 231 11.07 0.67 -18.91
C HIS A 231 9.89 -0.32 -18.90
N GLY A 232 10.09 -1.48 -18.26
CA GLY A 232 9.14 -2.61 -18.23
C GLY A 232 9.13 -3.48 -19.48
N PHE A 233 10.15 -3.31 -20.32
CA PHE A 233 10.34 -4.03 -21.58
C PHE A 233 11.82 -4.43 -21.70
N SER A 234 12.12 -5.22 -22.73
CA SER A 234 13.44 -5.70 -23.12
C SER A 234 13.53 -5.75 -24.66
N ASN A 235 14.65 -6.22 -25.21
CA ASN A 235 15.01 -6.14 -26.63
C ASN A 235 15.28 -4.69 -27.15
N PRO A 236 16.32 -4.00 -26.65
CA PRO A 236 16.79 -2.75 -27.26
C PRO A 236 17.24 -2.98 -28.72
N PRO A 237 17.12 -1.97 -29.62
CA PRO A 237 16.59 -0.62 -29.40
C PRO A 237 15.05 -0.52 -29.40
N TYR A 238 14.34 -1.61 -29.71
CA TYR A 238 12.90 -1.57 -29.98
C TYR A 238 12.04 -1.54 -28.72
N CYS A 239 12.50 -2.20 -27.64
CA CYS A 239 11.76 -2.36 -26.39
C CYS A 239 10.35 -2.96 -26.59
N ASP A 240 10.24 -3.99 -27.43
CA ASP A 240 8.98 -4.60 -27.86
C ASP A 240 8.60 -5.85 -27.05
N LYS A 241 9.54 -6.48 -26.36
CA LYS A 241 9.28 -7.61 -25.46
C LYS A 241 8.99 -7.12 -24.04
N VAL A 242 7.73 -7.22 -23.59
CA VAL A 242 7.33 -7.00 -22.17
C VAL A 242 8.15 -7.90 -21.25
N CYS A 243 8.42 -7.46 -20.02
CA CYS A 243 9.07 -8.32 -19.02
C CYS A 243 8.28 -9.61 -18.74
N ASP A 244 9.00 -10.72 -18.60
CA ASP A 244 8.41 -12.00 -18.24
C ASP A 244 7.95 -11.96 -16.78
N ASN A 245 6.88 -12.70 -16.47
CA ASN A 245 6.26 -12.68 -15.14
C ASN A 245 7.27 -13.05 -14.05
N GLY A 246 7.33 -12.24 -12.98
CA GLY A 246 8.39 -12.32 -11.96
C GLY A 246 9.53 -11.30 -12.14
N THR A 247 9.57 -10.54 -13.24
CA THR A 247 10.57 -9.48 -13.50
C THR A 247 9.96 -8.13 -13.88
N TRP A 248 10.66 -7.05 -13.57
CA TRP A 248 10.24 -5.67 -13.81
C TRP A 248 11.41 -4.70 -13.98
N GLY A 249 11.10 -3.44 -14.30
CA GLY A 249 12.04 -2.34 -14.36
C GLY A 249 12.74 -2.17 -15.70
N PHE A 250 13.88 -1.47 -15.69
CA PHE A 250 14.67 -1.24 -16.92
C PHE A 250 15.28 -2.54 -17.41
N ASN A 251 15.03 -2.90 -18.67
CA ASN A 251 15.52 -4.14 -19.31
C ASN A 251 15.17 -5.42 -18.51
N CYS A 252 14.11 -5.39 -17.70
CA CYS A 252 13.64 -6.50 -16.85
C CYS A 252 14.69 -7.01 -15.83
N GLN A 253 15.56 -6.11 -15.36
CA GLN A 253 16.70 -6.46 -14.51
C GLN A 253 16.35 -6.72 -13.02
N TRP A 254 15.15 -6.37 -12.57
CA TRP A 254 14.74 -6.54 -11.17
C TRP A 254 13.69 -7.65 -11.05
N ASN A 255 13.77 -8.44 -9.97
CA ASN A 255 12.77 -9.45 -9.65
C ASN A 255 11.59 -8.81 -8.88
N CYS A 256 10.40 -9.37 -9.04
CA CYS A 256 9.26 -9.08 -8.16
C CYS A 256 9.59 -9.47 -6.71
N SER A 257 8.90 -8.85 -5.74
CA SER A 257 8.98 -9.25 -4.34
C SER A 257 8.52 -10.70 -4.16
N GLU A 258 9.25 -11.49 -3.36
CA GLU A 258 8.85 -12.86 -2.97
C GLU A 258 7.56 -12.88 -2.13
N ASN A 259 7.09 -11.72 -1.69
CA ASN A 259 5.83 -11.54 -0.97
C ASN A 259 4.66 -11.16 -1.89
N CYS A 260 4.88 -10.92 -3.19
CA CYS A 260 3.80 -10.77 -4.15
C CYS A 260 3.03 -12.09 -4.28
N PHE A 261 1.71 -12.06 -4.18
CA PHE A 261 0.89 -13.25 -4.39
C PHE A 261 1.09 -13.82 -5.81
N GLY A 262 1.44 -15.12 -5.88
CA GLY A 262 1.81 -15.80 -7.12
C GLY A 262 3.14 -15.35 -7.75
N GLY A 263 3.97 -14.57 -7.05
CA GLY A 263 5.24 -14.05 -7.56
C GLY A 263 5.09 -13.01 -8.68
N THR A 264 3.93 -12.35 -8.78
CA THR A 264 3.57 -11.49 -9.92
C THR A 264 3.58 -10.00 -9.56
N CYS A 265 4.20 -9.18 -10.41
CA CYS A 265 4.24 -7.73 -10.23
C CYS A 265 4.17 -6.98 -11.57
N ASP A 266 3.81 -5.70 -11.51
CA ASP A 266 3.75 -4.82 -12.66
C ASP A 266 5.15 -4.63 -13.26
N SER A 267 5.27 -4.91 -14.55
CA SER A 267 6.53 -4.83 -15.30
C SER A 267 7.24 -3.47 -15.21
N VAL A 268 6.51 -2.37 -14.99
CA VAL A 268 7.06 -1.01 -15.01
C VAL A 268 7.43 -0.52 -13.60
N SER A 269 6.59 -0.80 -12.61
CA SER A 269 6.67 -0.23 -11.26
C SER A 269 7.07 -1.22 -10.15
N GLY A 270 7.05 -2.53 -10.41
CA GLY A 270 7.33 -3.57 -9.42
C GLY A 270 6.21 -3.81 -8.41
N ALA A 271 5.09 -3.11 -8.55
CA ALA A 271 3.90 -3.24 -7.71
C ALA A 271 3.27 -4.65 -7.82
N CYS A 272 3.06 -5.35 -6.70
CA CYS A 272 2.46 -6.69 -6.71
C CYS A 272 1.01 -6.66 -7.26
N LEU A 273 0.74 -7.41 -8.33
CA LEU A 273 -0.51 -7.30 -9.10
C LEU A 273 -1.73 -7.91 -8.40
N HIS A 274 -1.52 -8.87 -7.51
CA HIS A 274 -2.57 -9.64 -6.87
C HIS A 274 -2.56 -9.52 -5.34
N GLY A 275 -1.85 -8.51 -4.81
CA GLY A 275 -1.68 -8.29 -3.38
C GLY A 275 -0.50 -9.07 -2.77
N CYS A 276 -0.50 -9.13 -1.45
CA CYS A 276 0.63 -9.53 -0.62
C CYS A 276 0.32 -10.83 0.15
N GLU A 277 1.17 -11.83 0.09
CA GLU A 277 0.96 -13.13 0.75
C GLU A 277 1.70 -13.20 2.09
N GLY A 278 0.95 -13.05 3.20
CA GLY A 278 1.48 -12.93 4.56
C GLY A 278 2.12 -11.59 4.89
N PHE A 279 1.94 -10.61 4.01
CA PHE A 279 2.41 -9.23 4.18
C PHE A 279 1.25 -8.26 3.95
N ALA A 280 1.38 -7.06 4.53
CA ALA A 280 0.45 -5.96 4.47
C ALA A 280 0.88 -4.96 3.37
N ASN A 281 0.54 -3.67 3.56
CA ASN A 281 0.93 -2.52 2.74
C ASN A 281 1.11 -2.74 1.20
N PRO A 282 0.05 -3.15 0.48
CA PRO A 282 0.08 -3.19 -0.98
C PRO A 282 0.40 -1.80 -1.57
N PRO A 283 1.16 -1.72 -2.68
CA PRO A 283 1.58 -2.85 -3.52
C PRO A 283 2.99 -3.39 -3.25
N TYR A 284 3.66 -2.96 -2.17
CA TYR A 284 5.09 -3.23 -1.95
C TYR A 284 5.35 -4.49 -1.10
N CYS A 285 4.42 -4.84 -0.19
CA CYS A 285 4.47 -6.06 0.61
C CYS A 285 5.74 -6.19 1.47
N ASP A 286 6.18 -5.08 2.07
CA ASP A 286 7.38 -4.95 2.90
C ASP A 286 7.11 -4.91 4.42
N LEU A 287 5.83 -4.89 4.82
CA LEU A 287 5.39 -5.06 6.21
C LEU A 287 4.78 -6.45 6.41
N GLU A 288 5.29 -7.27 7.32
CA GLU A 288 4.68 -8.57 7.66
C GLU A 288 3.32 -8.39 8.37
N CYS A 289 2.43 -9.39 8.31
CA CYS A 289 1.16 -9.34 9.04
C CYS A 289 1.34 -9.21 10.57
N ASP A 290 0.51 -8.36 11.19
CA ASP A 290 0.44 -8.25 12.64
C ASP A 290 -0.02 -9.57 13.29
N ASN A 291 0.58 -9.91 14.44
CA ASN A 291 0.27 -11.13 15.17
C ASN A 291 -1.23 -11.25 15.47
N GLY A 292 -1.85 -12.36 15.05
CA GLY A 292 -3.30 -12.55 15.04
C GLY A 292 -3.92 -12.50 13.65
N THR A 293 -3.19 -12.07 12.62
CA THR A 293 -3.64 -12.02 11.22
C THR A 293 -2.69 -12.73 10.26
N TRP A 294 -3.23 -13.22 9.13
CA TRP A 294 -2.47 -13.98 8.12
C TRP A 294 -3.11 -13.92 6.73
N GLY A 295 -2.42 -14.51 5.76
CA GLY A 295 -2.91 -14.75 4.40
C GLY A 295 -2.82 -13.51 3.51
N LEU A 296 -3.68 -13.47 2.49
CA LEU A 296 -3.66 -12.40 1.49
C LEU A 296 -4.02 -11.04 2.10
N ASN A 297 -3.10 -10.08 2.02
CA ASN A 297 -3.20 -8.74 2.60
C ASN A 297 -3.58 -8.73 4.10
N CYS A 298 -3.20 -9.77 4.84
CA CYS A 298 -3.52 -9.94 6.27
C CYS A 298 -5.04 -9.92 6.59
N GLN A 299 -5.88 -10.35 5.66
CA GLN A 299 -7.34 -10.29 5.81
C GLN A 299 -7.95 -11.46 6.59
N GLN A 300 -7.17 -12.48 6.93
CA GLN A 300 -7.63 -13.63 7.72
C GLN A 300 -7.14 -13.52 9.17
N ASN A 301 -7.95 -14.01 10.12
CA ASN A 301 -7.56 -14.07 11.53
C ASN A 301 -6.98 -15.45 11.85
N CYS A 302 -5.99 -15.50 12.75
CA CYS A 302 -5.50 -16.75 13.31
C CYS A 302 -6.60 -17.48 14.10
N SER A 303 -6.54 -18.82 14.11
CA SER A 303 -7.48 -19.66 14.87
C SER A 303 -7.47 -19.31 16.37
N GLU A 304 -8.64 -19.39 17.01
CA GLU A 304 -8.76 -19.18 18.46
C GLU A 304 -8.05 -20.29 19.26
N ASN A 305 -7.84 -21.44 18.62
CA ASN A 305 -7.12 -22.60 19.17
C ASN A 305 -5.60 -22.37 19.19
N CYS A 306 -5.07 -21.40 18.43
CA CYS A 306 -3.66 -21.05 18.47
C CYS A 306 -3.33 -20.34 19.79
N PHE A 307 -2.23 -20.75 20.44
CA PHE A 307 -1.77 -20.10 21.66
C PHE A 307 -1.51 -18.60 21.42
N GLY A 308 -2.15 -17.74 22.22
CA GLY A 308 -2.07 -16.29 22.06
C GLY A 308 -2.58 -15.75 20.72
N ARG A 309 -3.41 -16.51 19.98
CA ARG A 309 -3.76 -16.27 18.56
C ARG A 309 -2.53 -16.11 17.64
N SER A 310 -1.40 -16.74 17.95
CA SER A 310 -0.21 -16.64 17.10
C SER A 310 -0.19 -17.73 16.04
N CYS A 311 -0.13 -17.32 14.77
CA CYS A 311 -0.04 -18.19 13.62
C CYS A 311 0.98 -17.66 12.60
N ASP A 312 1.43 -18.54 11.70
CA ASP A 312 2.30 -18.20 10.58
C ASP A 312 1.59 -17.25 9.61
N SER A 313 2.29 -16.18 9.21
CA SER A 313 1.71 -15.07 8.45
C SER A 313 1.23 -15.49 7.06
N LYS A 314 1.82 -16.51 6.43
CA LYS A 314 1.43 -17.00 5.09
C LYS A 314 0.37 -18.11 5.14
N SER A 315 0.55 -19.11 6.00
CA SER A 315 -0.24 -20.35 6.03
C SER A 315 -1.37 -20.39 7.05
N GLY A 316 -1.35 -19.51 8.06
CA GLY A 316 -2.35 -19.48 9.13
C GLY A 316 -2.25 -20.60 10.16
N GLN A 317 -1.27 -21.50 10.02
CA GLN A 317 -1.03 -22.59 10.96
C GLN A 317 -0.43 -22.05 12.27
N CYS A 318 -0.79 -22.62 13.42
CA CYS A 318 -0.39 -22.10 14.73
C CYS A 318 1.13 -22.22 14.94
N SER A 319 1.80 -21.08 15.17
CA SER A 319 3.26 -20.97 15.17
C SER A 319 3.92 -21.34 16.50
N VAL A 320 3.21 -21.13 17.62
CA VAL A 320 3.69 -21.42 18.98
C VAL A 320 3.17 -22.76 19.51
N GLY A 321 1.93 -23.11 19.17
CA GLY A 321 1.25 -24.32 19.63
C GLY A 321 -0.24 -24.10 19.86
N CYS A 322 -0.88 -25.10 20.46
CA CYS A 322 -2.33 -25.22 20.58
C CYS A 322 -2.81 -25.00 22.02
N GLN A 323 -3.78 -24.11 22.26
CA GLN A 323 -4.36 -23.92 23.60
C GLN A 323 -5.60 -24.81 23.77
N GLY A 324 -5.48 -25.90 24.53
CA GLY A 324 -6.58 -26.85 24.77
C GLY A 324 -6.90 -27.80 23.63
N PHE A 325 -6.00 -27.87 22.65
CA PHE A 325 -5.98 -28.81 21.53
C PHE A 325 -4.58 -29.45 21.45
N ARG A 326 -4.46 -30.57 20.74
CA ARG A 326 -3.21 -31.25 20.41
C ARG A 326 -2.86 -31.03 18.93
N ASN A 327 -2.00 -31.89 18.36
CA ASN A 327 -1.56 -31.87 16.96
C ASN A 327 -1.23 -30.48 16.37
N PRO A 328 -0.27 -29.75 16.96
CA PRO A 328 0.29 -28.58 16.29
C PRO A 328 0.88 -28.99 14.91
N PRO A 329 0.73 -28.14 13.89
CA PRO A 329 0.30 -26.74 13.99
C PRO A 329 -1.20 -26.50 13.67
N ASP A 330 -1.97 -27.56 13.39
CA ASP A 330 -3.37 -27.43 12.93
C ASP A 330 -4.38 -27.20 14.08
N CYS A 331 -4.10 -27.76 15.27
CA CYS A 331 -4.85 -27.51 16.50
C CYS A 331 -6.37 -27.79 16.41
N ASP A 332 -6.78 -28.85 15.72
CA ASP A 332 -8.18 -29.23 15.50
C ASP A 332 -8.67 -30.40 16.38
N ILE A 333 -7.77 -31.17 17.02
CA ILE A 333 -8.14 -32.23 17.96
C ILE A 333 -8.07 -31.70 19.41
N VAL A 334 -9.19 -31.69 20.12
CA VAL A 334 -9.28 -31.27 21.54
C VAL A 334 -8.38 -32.15 22.44
N CYS A 335 -7.94 -31.65 23.60
CA CYS A 335 -7.27 -32.50 24.59
C CYS A 335 -8.12 -33.71 25.04
N ASP A 336 -7.45 -34.81 25.36
CA ASP A 336 -8.10 -35.98 25.93
C ASP A 336 -8.54 -35.69 27.37
N LYS A 337 -9.58 -36.39 27.85
CA LYS A 337 -10.10 -36.19 29.21
C LYS A 337 -9.02 -36.51 30.24
N GLY A 338 -8.70 -35.53 31.09
CA GLY A 338 -7.61 -35.58 32.06
C GLY A 338 -6.42 -34.66 31.75
N THR A 339 -6.35 -34.06 30.56
CA THR A 339 -5.30 -33.09 30.18
C THR A 339 -5.84 -31.78 29.62
N TRP A 340 -5.05 -30.71 29.75
CA TRP A 340 -5.42 -29.34 29.38
C TRP A 340 -4.20 -28.46 29.06
N GLY A 341 -4.48 -27.21 28.67
CA GLY A 341 -3.50 -26.16 28.46
C GLY A 341 -2.75 -26.27 27.13
N LEU A 342 -1.54 -25.69 27.08
CA LEU A 342 -0.70 -25.67 25.87
C LEU A 342 -0.30 -27.10 25.47
N ASN A 343 -0.67 -27.49 24.24
CA ASN A 343 -0.42 -28.79 23.64
C ASN A 343 -0.85 -29.98 24.52
N CYS A 344 -1.85 -29.79 25.39
CA CYS A 344 -2.33 -30.78 26.36
C CYS A 344 -1.25 -31.32 27.33
N GLN A 345 -0.25 -30.49 27.66
CA GLN A 345 0.87 -30.89 28.50
C GLN A 345 0.60 -30.81 30.01
N GLN A 346 -0.54 -30.25 30.42
CA GLN A 346 -0.93 -30.14 31.84
C GLN A 346 -1.98 -31.21 32.17
N ASN A 347 -1.90 -31.78 33.37
CA ASN A 347 -2.90 -32.72 33.87
C ASN A 347 -3.98 -31.96 34.66
N CYS A 348 -5.22 -32.44 34.65
CA CYS A 348 -6.23 -32.00 35.59
C CYS A 348 -5.79 -32.32 37.04
N SER A 349 -6.24 -31.52 38.02
CA SER A 349 -6.00 -31.81 39.43
C SER A 349 -6.60 -33.16 39.82
N GLU A 350 -5.88 -33.95 40.63
CA GLU A 350 -6.37 -35.26 41.13
C GLU A 350 -7.67 -35.11 41.95
N SER A 351 -7.88 -33.93 42.55
CA SER A 351 -9.09 -33.56 43.29
C SER A 351 -10.28 -33.14 42.40
N CYS A 352 -10.13 -33.09 41.06
CA CYS A 352 -11.26 -32.87 40.16
C CYS A 352 -12.26 -34.03 40.26
N PHE A 353 -13.55 -33.74 40.50
CA PHE A 353 -14.57 -34.80 40.55
C PHE A 353 -14.69 -35.51 39.19
N GLY A 354 -14.31 -36.79 39.16
CA GLY A 354 -14.28 -37.60 37.94
C GLY A 354 -13.02 -37.43 37.08
N GLY A 355 -11.96 -36.79 37.59
CA GLY A 355 -10.67 -36.68 36.90
C GLY A 355 -10.71 -35.87 35.59
N SER A 356 -11.65 -34.95 35.46
CA SER A 356 -11.93 -34.23 34.22
C SER A 356 -12.01 -32.73 34.43
N CYS A 357 -11.44 -31.98 33.49
CA CYS A 357 -11.39 -30.53 33.46
C CYS A 357 -11.55 -30.01 32.03
N ASP A 358 -11.82 -28.70 31.93
CA ASP A 358 -11.84 -27.96 30.67
C ASP A 358 -10.46 -27.96 30.01
N SER A 359 -10.41 -28.23 28.70
CA SER A 359 -9.13 -28.38 28.00
C SER A 359 -8.35 -27.07 27.88
N VAL A 360 -9.00 -25.91 27.96
CA VAL A 360 -8.38 -24.59 27.80
C VAL A 360 -7.96 -24.01 29.15
N SER A 361 -8.82 -24.04 30.17
CA SER A 361 -8.61 -23.38 31.46
C SER A 361 -8.12 -24.30 32.59
N GLY A 362 -8.28 -25.62 32.45
CA GLY A 362 -8.00 -26.58 33.51
C GLY A 362 -9.06 -26.63 34.62
N GLU A 363 -10.14 -25.85 34.51
CA GLU A 363 -11.21 -25.83 35.50
C GLU A 363 -11.95 -27.18 35.53
N CYS A 364 -12.06 -27.81 36.71
CA CYS A 364 -12.69 -29.12 36.83
C CYS A 364 -14.17 -29.08 36.38
N ASP A 365 -14.54 -29.90 35.37
CA ASP A 365 -15.89 -29.93 34.77
C ASP A 365 -17.02 -30.09 35.80
N ASN A 366 -16.72 -30.75 36.92
CA ASN A 366 -17.66 -31.07 38.00
C ASN A 366 -17.22 -30.50 39.36
N GLY A 367 -16.26 -29.58 39.38
CA GLY A 367 -15.70 -28.97 40.60
C GLY A 367 -14.70 -29.86 41.35
N CYS A 368 -14.05 -29.26 42.35
CA CYS A 368 -13.07 -29.86 43.24
C CYS A 368 -13.76 -30.62 44.40
N VAL A 369 -13.32 -31.83 44.75
CA VAL A 369 -13.87 -32.57 45.91
C VAL A 369 -13.05 -32.29 47.17
N GLY A 370 -13.62 -31.64 48.17
CA GLY A 370 -12.92 -31.29 49.42
C GLY A 370 -12.06 -30.02 49.35
N PHE A 371 -12.08 -29.32 48.21
CA PHE A 371 -11.36 -28.06 47.99
C PHE A 371 -12.27 -27.02 47.32
N SER A 372 -11.85 -25.75 47.38
CA SER A 372 -12.67 -24.59 46.99
C SER A 372 -12.18 -23.81 45.76
N ASN A 373 -10.95 -24.04 45.29
CA ASN A 373 -10.29 -23.24 44.26
C ASN A 373 -9.94 -24.00 42.96
N PRO A 374 -10.89 -24.19 42.03
CA PRO A 374 -10.56 -24.55 40.65
C PRO A 374 -9.62 -23.50 40.02
N PRO A 375 -8.68 -23.88 39.13
CA PRO A 375 -8.42 -25.23 38.63
C PRO A 375 -7.54 -26.10 39.56
N ASP A 376 -6.80 -25.49 40.49
CA ASP A 376 -5.76 -26.18 41.27
C ASP A 376 -6.32 -27.23 42.25
N CYS A 377 -7.48 -26.94 42.85
CA CYS A 377 -8.14 -27.76 43.87
C CYS A 377 -7.20 -28.16 45.04
N ASN A 378 -6.53 -27.16 45.63
CA ASN A 378 -5.57 -27.34 46.72
C ASN A 378 -5.85 -26.49 47.98
N ALA A 379 -6.84 -25.59 47.95
CA ALA A 379 -7.37 -24.89 49.12
C ALA A 379 -8.52 -25.71 49.71
N GLU A 380 -8.23 -26.43 50.80
CA GLU A 380 -9.20 -27.29 51.50
C GLU A 380 -10.47 -26.53 51.94
N CYS A 381 -11.55 -27.28 52.18
CA CYS A 381 -12.78 -26.69 52.70
C CYS A 381 -12.63 -26.12 54.12
N ASP A 382 -13.18 -24.94 54.35
CA ASP A 382 -13.30 -24.32 55.67
C ASP A 382 -14.10 -25.23 56.63
N GLU A 383 -13.78 -25.17 57.92
CA GLU A 383 -14.43 -25.95 58.98
C GLU A 383 -15.97 -25.88 58.89
N GLY A 384 -16.61 -27.06 58.89
CA GLY A 384 -18.07 -27.17 58.76
C GLY A 384 -18.58 -27.24 57.33
N THR A 385 -17.71 -27.25 56.31
CA THR A 385 -18.06 -27.43 54.90
C THR A 385 -17.33 -28.61 54.24
N TRP A 386 -17.93 -29.19 53.19
CA TRP A 386 -17.42 -30.38 52.51
C TRP A 386 -17.98 -30.55 51.09
N GLY A 387 -17.46 -31.55 50.38
CA GLY A 387 -17.91 -32.00 49.08
C GLY A 387 -17.41 -31.10 47.94
N ARG A 388 -18.20 -31.00 46.87
CA ARG A 388 -17.80 -30.30 45.65
C ARG A 388 -17.80 -28.79 45.87
N ASN A 389 -16.67 -28.13 45.60
CA ASN A 389 -16.45 -26.69 45.81
C ASN A 389 -16.92 -26.22 47.20
N CYS A 390 -16.81 -27.09 48.22
CA CYS A 390 -17.24 -26.86 49.60
C CYS A 390 -18.72 -26.44 49.76
N GLN A 391 -19.59 -26.79 48.80
CA GLN A 391 -20.99 -26.35 48.76
C GLN A 391 -21.92 -27.07 49.74
N ARG A 392 -21.43 -28.10 50.47
CA ARG A 392 -22.23 -28.83 51.46
C ARG A 392 -21.78 -28.45 52.87
N THR A 393 -22.71 -28.37 53.80
CA THR A 393 -22.41 -28.19 55.23
C THR A 393 -22.33 -29.54 55.93
N CYS A 394 -21.47 -29.66 56.93
CA CYS A 394 -21.40 -30.83 57.81
C CYS A 394 -22.73 -31.06 58.56
N SER A 395 -22.96 -32.31 58.98
CA SER A 395 -24.16 -32.65 59.76
C SER A 395 -24.16 -31.93 61.10
N LYS A 396 -25.34 -31.48 61.57
CA LYS A 396 -25.52 -30.95 62.93
C LYS A 396 -25.23 -31.99 64.02
N ASN A 397 -25.23 -33.26 63.64
CA ASN A 397 -24.95 -34.40 64.51
C ASN A 397 -23.44 -34.65 64.68
N CYS A 398 -22.58 -34.03 63.85
CA CYS A 398 -21.13 -34.10 64.03
C CYS A 398 -20.69 -33.28 65.26
N PHE A 399 -19.68 -33.77 65.98
CA PHE A 399 -19.03 -33.00 67.04
C PHE A 399 -18.45 -31.70 66.49
N ASP A 400 -18.71 -30.57 67.18
CA ASP A 400 -18.39 -29.20 66.78
C ASP A 400 -18.74 -28.79 65.32
N LYS A 401 -19.64 -29.55 64.67
CA LYS A 401 -19.93 -29.49 63.23
C LYS A 401 -18.71 -29.80 62.33
N SER A 402 -17.66 -30.42 62.84
CA SER A 402 -16.51 -30.85 62.04
C SER A 402 -16.81 -32.15 61.31
N CYS A 403 -16.42 -32.24 60.04
CA CYS A 403 -16.54 -33.45 59.23
C CYS A 403 -15.45 -33.48 58.15
N ASP A 404 -15.15 -34.67 57.62
CA ASP A 404 -14.21 -34.85 56.52
C ASP A 404 -14.62 -34.03 55.28
N SER A 405 -13.69 -33.26 54.74
CA SER A 405 -13.95 -32.31 53.64
C SER A 405 -14.36 -33.01 52.34
N VAL A 406 -13.97 -34.28 52.15
CA VAL A 406 -14.30 -35.06 50.94
C VAL A 406 -15.66 -35.76 51.07
N SER A 407 -15.86 -36.53 52.15
CA SER A 407 -16.98 -37.46 52.32
C SER A 407 -18.11 -36.94 53.21
N GLY A 408 -17.88 -35.87 53.99
CA GLY A 408 -18.87 -35.30 54.92
C GLY A 408 -19.08 -36.09 56.20
N MET A 409 -18.20 -37.06 56.48
CA MET A 409 -18.30 -38.00 57.59
C MET A 409 -17.76 -37.37 58.90
N CYS A 410 -18.46 -37.59 60.01
CA CYS A 410 -18.14 -37.00 61.31
C CYS A 410 -17.03 -37.79 62.04
N ASP A 411 -15.81 -37.81 61.49
CA ASP A 411 -14.71 -38.65 62.01
C ASP A 411 -14.26 -38.26 63.44
N SER A 412 -14.43 -36.99 63.83
CA SER A 412 -14.22 -36.52 65.21
C SER A 412 -15.28 -37.01 66.22
N GLY A 413 -16.32 -37.70 65.77
CA GLY A 413 -17.38 -38.25 66.61
C GLY A 413 -18.74 -37.57 66.46
N CYS A 414 -19.74 -38.17 67.11
CA CYS A 414 -21.14 -37.77 67.02
C CYS A 414 -21.66 -37.14 68.30
N LYS A 415 -22.41 -36.04 68.21
CA LYS A 415 -23.08 -35.41 69.36
C LYS A 415 -24.52 -35.93 69.49
N GLY A 416 -24.76 -36.82 70.46
CA GLY A 416 -26.07 -37.43 70.72
C GLY A 416 -26.43 -38.66 69.88
N PHE A 417 -25.45 -39.20 69.14
CA PHE A 417 -25.58 -40.41 68.33
C PHE A 417 -24.43 -41.37 68.62
N SER A 418 -24.66 -42.68 68.44
CA SER A 418 -23.74 -43.73 68.91
C SER A 418 -22.87 -44.35 67.81
N ASN A 419 -22.96 -43.89 66.56
CA ASN A 419 -22.35 -44.55 65.40
C ASN A 419 -21.54 -43.59 64.51
N PRO A 420 -20.38 -43.11 64.99
CA PRO A 420 -19.45 -42.41 64.12
C PRO A 420 -18.96 -43.32 62.97
N PRO A 421 -18.69 -42.75 61.79
CA PRO A 421 -18.76 -41.32 61.49
C PRO A 421 -20.10 -40.88 60.86
N VAL A 422 -21.13 -41.74 60.84
CA VAL A 422 -22.41 -41.48 60.14
C VAL A 422 -23.42 -40.71 61.00
N CYS A 423 -23.39 -40.89 62.32
CA CYS A 423 -24.19 -40.14 63.29
C CYS A 423 -25.71 -40.12 63.00
N ASN A 424 -26.27 -41.29 62.70
CA ASN A 424 -27.71 -41.47 62.40
C ASN A 424 -28.43 -42.47 63.33
N LYS A 425 -27.75 -42.99 64.35
CA LYS A 425 -28.34 -43.83 65.40
C LYS A 425 -28.27 -43.09 66.73
N ASP A 426 -29.41 -42.67 67.26
CA ASP A 426 -29.52 -41.93 68.52
C ASP A 426 -28.89 -42.68 69.71
N CYS A 427 -28.54 -41.95 70.77
CA CYS A 427 -28.19 -42.57 72.05
C CYS A 427 -29.34 -43.43 72.60
N ASN A 428 -28.98 -44.54 73.25
CA ASN A 428 -29.94 -45.32 74.01
C ASN A 428 -30.48 -44.47 75.18
N ASN A 429 -31.74 -44.65 75.56
CA ASN A 429 -32.31 -43.95 76.71
C ASN A 429 -31.46 -44.21 77.97
N GLY A 430 -31.02 -43.14 78.64
CA GLY A 430 -30.08 -43.21 79.76
C GLY A 430 -28.65 -42.77 79.43
N THR A 431 -28.29 -42.53 78.15
CA THR A 431 -26.98 -41.97 77.76
C THR A 431 -27.08 -40.76 76.83
N TRP A 432 -26.04 -39.91 76.84
CA TRP A 432 -26.00 -38.64 76.11
C TRP A 432 -24.57 -38.22 75.71
N GLY A 433 -24.51 -37.20 74.84
CA GLY A 433 -23.32 -36.46 74.46
C GLY A 433 -22.46 -37.12 73.38
N LEU A 434 -21.14 -36.86 73.43
CA LEU A 434 -20.20 -37.33 72.41
C LEU A 434 -20.12 -38.85 72.41
N ASN A 435 -20.48 -39.47 71.28
CA ASN A 435 -20.56 -40.91 71.09
C ASN A 435 -21.37 -41.65 72.18
N CYS A 436 -22.32 -40.94 72.82
CA CYS A 436 -23.13 -41.43 73.94
C CYS A 436 -22.32 -41.89 75.17
N GLN A 437 -21.16 -41.28 75.42
CA GLN A 437 -20.22 -41.70 76.46
C GLN A 437 -20.65 -41.35 77.90
N TRP A 438 -21.61 -40.45 78.10
CA TRP A 438 -22.06 -40.02 79.42
C TRP A 438 -23.43 -40.62 79.76
N ASN A 439 -23.64 -40.97 81.03
CA ASN A 439 -24.94 -41.41 81.54
C ASN A 439 -25.78 -40.21 81.97
N CYS A 440 -27.11 -40.31 81.88
CA CYS A 440 -28.03 -39.37 82.50
C CYS A 440 -27.83 -39.36 84.03
N SER A 441 -28.11 -38.23 84.68
CA SER A 441 -28.11 -38.17 86.15
C SER A 441 -29.12 -39.16 86.74
N GLU A 442 -28.75 -39.89 87.78
CA GLU A 442 -29.66 -40.77 88.53
C GLU A 442 -30.85 -40.01 89.15
N LYS A 443 -30.75 -38.67 89.24
CA LYS A 443 -31.82 -37.79 89.71
C LYS A 443 -32.72 -37.24 88.59
N CYS A 444 -32.48 -37.61 87.32
CA CYS A 444 -33.45 -37.34 86.25
C CYS A 444 -34.74 -38.13 86.51
N PHE A 445 -35.89 -37.47 86.50
CA PHE A 445 -37.18 -38.14 86.65
C PHE A 445 -37.39 -39.16 85.52
N GLY A 446 -37.51 -40.45 85.88
CA GLY A 446 -37.62 -41.55 84.92
C GLY A 446 -36.31 -41.94 84.21
N GLY A 447 -35.15 -41.48 84.69
CA GLY A 447 -33.83 -41.88 84.17
C GLY A 447 -33.54 -41.44 82.73
N SER A 448 -34.30 -40.46 82.22
CA SER A 448 -34.23 -40.02 80.82
C SER A 448 -33.77 -38.58 80.71
N CYS A 449 -32.80 -38.34 79.82
CA CYS A 449 -32.25 -37.04 79.48
C CYS A 449 -32.13 -36.86 77.97
N ASP A 450 -32.00 -35.61 77.53
CA ASP A 450 -31.77 -35.26 76.13
C ASP A 450 -30.42 -35.80 75.67
N SER A 451 -30.40 -36.46 74.51
CA SER A 451 -29.22 -37.16 74.00
C SER A 451 -28.07 -36.22 73.66
N VAL A 452 -28.31 -34.92 73.44
CA VAL A 452 -27.31 -33.95 72.98
C VAL A 452 -26.72 -33.12 74.13
N SER A 453 -27.56 -32.73 75.10
CA SER A 453 -27.24 -31.81 76.21
C SER A 453 -27.16 -32.48 77.59
N GLY A 454 -27.77 -33.67 77.74
CA GLY A 454 -27.90 -34.34 79.04
C GLY A 454 -28.96 -33.76 79.96
N GLU A 455 -29.73 -32.74 79.53
CA GLU A 455 -30.80 -32.17 80.35
C GLU A 455 -31.92 -33.20 80.59
N CYS A 456 -32.37 -33.36 81.84
CA CYS A 456 -33.39 -34.35 82.16
C CYS A 456 -34.72 -34.01 81.48
N ASN A 457 -35.21 -34.90 80.60
CA ASN A 457 -36.41 -34.68 79.76
C ASN A 457 -37.68 -34.40 80.58
N ASN A 458 -37.72 -34.88 81.84
CA ASN A 458 -38.81 -34.68 82.78
C ASN A 458 -38.42 -33.85 84.02
N GLY A 459 -37.27 -33.17 83.98
CA GLY A 459 -36.70 -32.43 85.11
C GLY A 459 -35.98 -33.32 86.14
N CYS A 460 -35.29 -32.65 87.06
CA CYS A 460 -34.59 -33.25 88.20
C CYS A 460 -35.59 -33.54 89.36
N ASP A 461 -35.64 -34.76 89.88
CA ASP A 461 -36.62 -35.16 90.91
C ASP A 461 -36.14 -34.86 92.34
N GLY A 462 -36.61 -33.75 92.94
CA GLY A 462 -36.16 -33.24 94.25
C GLY A 462 -34.83 -32.46 94.22
N PHE A 463 -34.33 -32.19 93.02
CA PHE A 463 -33.12 -31.43 92.74
C PHE A 463 -33.39 -30.39 91.65
N SER A 464 -32.40 -29.54 91.38
CA SER A 464 -32.34 -28.55 90.31
C SER A 464 -30.93 -28.58 89.69
N ASN A 465 -30.64 -27.70 88.71
CA ASN A 465 -29.37 -27.64 87.97
C ASN A 465 -29.13 -28.85 87.02
N PRO A 466 -30.03 -29.11 86.03
CA PRO A 466 -29.72 -30.02 84.94
C PRO A 466 -28.49 -29.51 84.15
N PRO A 467 -27.70 -30.39 83.50
CA PRO A 467 -27.86 -31.85 83.39
C PRO A 467 -27.42 -32.64 84.64
N ALA A 468 -26.73 -32.02 85.60
CA ALA A 468 -26.16 -32.72 86.76
C ALA A 468 -27.22 -33.14 87.80
N CYS A 469 -28.23 -32.30 88.04
CA CYS A 469 -29.19 -32.45 89.13
C CYS A 469 -28.54 -32.57 90.51
N ASP A 470 -27.54 -31.75 90.78
CA ASP A 470 -26.70 -31.78 91.99
C ASP A 470 -27.21 -30.84 93.11
N LYS A 471 -28.09 -29.87 92.79
CA LYS A 471 -28.62 -28.90 93.76
C LYS A 471 -29.95 -29.35 94.35
N VAL A 472 -29.95 -29.89 95.57
CA VAL A 472 -31.16 -30.24 96.34
C VAL A 472 -32.11 -29.04 96.46
N CYS A 473 -33.43 -29.29 96.40
CA CYS A 473 -34.42 -28.22 96.55
C CYS A 473 -34.37 -27.53 97.93
N VAL A 474 -34.34 -26.20 97.92
CA VAL A 474 -34.33 -25.36 99.13
C VAL A 474 -35.60 -25.55 99.95
N ASN A 475 -35.57 -25.22 101.24
CA ASN A 475 -36.77 -25.31 102.09
C ASN A 475 -37.87 -24.37 101.59
N GLY A 476 -39.11 -24.85 101.61
CA GLY A 476 -40.24 -24.25 100.90
C GLY A 476 -40.44 -24.70 99.46
N THR A 477 -39.53 -25.48 98.85
CA THR A 477 -39.68 -26.00 97.47
C THR A 477 -39.43 -27.51 97.36
N TRP A 478 -40.09 -28.16 96.39
CA TRP A 478 -40.02 -29.59 96.10
C TRP A 478 -40.38 -29.90 94.64
N GLY A 479 -40.33 -31.19 94.28
CA GLY A 479 -40.76 -31.72 92.99
C GLY A 479 -39.71 -31.54 91.90
N ARG A 480 -40.18 -31.57 90.65
CA ARG A 480 -39.32 -31.45 89.46
C ARG A 480 -38.68 -30.06 89.39
N ASN A 481 -37.36 -30.00 89.26
CA ASN A 481 -36.57 -28.76 89.20
C ASN A 481 -36.80 -27.78 90.37
N CYS A 482 -37.45 -28.22 91.44
CA CYS A 482 -37.93 -27.39 92.56
C CYS A 482 -39.04 -26.39 92.19
N ASP A 483 -39.79 -26.64 91.11
CA ASP A 483 -40.84 -25.74 90.60
C ASP A 483 -42.11 -25.69 91.48
N LEU A 484 -42.26 -26.61 92.45
CA LEU A 484 -43.42 -26.67 93.35
C LEU A 484 -43.08 -26.12 94.74
N THR A 485 -44.01 -25.39 95.35
CA THR A 485 -43.88 -24.93 96.75
C THR A 485 -44.43 -25.95 97.75
N CYS A 486 -43.78 -26.10 98.90
CA CYS A 486 -44.30 -26.95 99.99
C CYS A 486 -45.70 -26.45 100.43
N PRO A 487 -46.65 -27.35 100.74
CA PRO A 487 -47.96 -26.93 101.23
C PRO A 487 -47.88 -26.08 102.50
N ASN A 488 -48.70 -25.02 102.58
CA ASN A 488 -48.68 -24.03 103.68
C ASN A 488 -49.02 -24.61 105.08
N TYR A 489 -49.44 -25.87 105.17
CA TYR A 489 -49.69 -26.60 106.42
C TYR A 489 -48.48 -27.42 106.90
N CYS A 490 -47.37 -27.45 106.14
CA CYS A 490 -46.11 -28.03 106.59
C CYS A 490 -45.41 -27.08 107.57
N LEU A 491 -45.03 -27.58 108.75
CA LEU A 491 -44.30 -26.77 109.74
C LEU A 491 -42.98 -26.24 109.14
N ASN A 492 -42.71 -24.95 109.31
CA ASN A 492 -41.54 -24.23 108.75
C ASN A 492 -41.35 -24.40 107.23
N ASN A 493 -42.42 -24.72 106.48
CA ASN A 493 -42.36 -25.05 105.05
C ASN A 493 -41.39 -26.22 104.73
N SER A 494 -41.23 -27.18 105.66
CA SER A 494 -40.41 -28.38 105.44
C SER A 494 -41.26 -29.52 104.88
N CYS A 495 -40.91 -29.98 103.68
CA CYS A 495 -41.53 -31.11 103.01
C CYS A 495 -40.48 -31.94 102.26
N ASP A 496 -40.76 -33.23 102.10
CA ASP A 496 -39.95 -34.17 101.33
C ASP A 496 -39.73 -33.65 99.91
N LYS A 497 -38.48 -33.66 99.45
CA LYS A 497 -38.07 -32.94 98.24
C LYS A 497 -38.64 -33.55 96.96
N ASN A 498 -38.96 -34.84 96.96
CA ASN A 498 -39.45 -35.55 95.78
C ASN A 498 -40.98 -35.62 95.77
N THR A 499 -41.60 -35.88 96.94
CA THR A 499 -43.03 -36.18 97.08
C THR A 499 -43.88 -35.05 97.64
N GLY A 500 -43.27 -34.00 98.22
CA GLY A 500 -43.99 -32.86 98.78
C GLY A 500 -44.73 -33.14 100.10
N GLN A 501 -44.55 -34.34 100.67
CA GLN A 501 -45.17 -34.72 101.94
C GLN A 501 -44.50 -33.95 103.09
N CYS A 502 -45.29 -33.32 103.97
CA CYS A 502 -44.73 -32.62 105.13
C CYS A 502 -44.00 -33.60 106.06
N GLU A 503 -42.76 -33.28 106.44
CA GLU A 503 -42.03 -34.03 107.46
C GLU A 503 -42.73 -33.92 108.83
N ILE A 504 -43.35 -32.77 109.10
CA ILE A 504 -44.22 -32.52 110.25
C ILE A 504 -45.45 -31.73 109.77
N GLN A 505 -46.65 -32.30 109.96
CA GLN A 505 -47.92 -31.63 109.71
C GLN A 505 -48.29 -30.74 110.91
N CYS A 506 -48.65 -29.48 110.65
CA CYS A 506 -49.05 -28.55 111.71
C CYS A 506 -50.58 -28.44 111.76
N LEU A 507 -51.20 -28.86 112.87
CA LEU A 507 -52.65 -28.99 112.96
C LEU A 507 -53.39 -27.64 113.13
N ASP A 508 -52.70 -26.58 113.59
CA ASP A 508 -53.29 -25.29 113.99
C ASP A 508 -52.51 -24.06 113.47
N CYS A 509 -52.13 -24.02 112.19
CA CYS A 509 -51.55 -22.81 111.58
C CYS A 509 -52.62 -21.79 111.17
N ILE A 510 -53.01 -20.91 112.09
CA ILE A 510 -53.94 -19.79 111.83
C ILE A 510 -53.15 -18.57 111.30
N PRO A 511 -53.45 -18.03 110.10
CA PRO A 511 -52.90 -16.76 109.65
C PRO A 511 -53.52 -15.58 110.41
N GLY A 512 -52.69 -14.74 111.04
CA GLY A 512 -53.14 -13.48 111.67
C GLY A 512 -53.46 -12.39 110.63
N PRO A 513 -54.29 -11.39 110.98
CA PRO A 513 -54.74 -10.36 110.04
C PRO A 513 -53.69 -9.26 109.82
N ILE A 514 -53.60 -8.75 108.59
CA ILE A 514 -52.90 -7.52 108.21
C ILE A 514 -53.90 -6.62 107.45
N LEU A 515 -53.84 -5.31 107.70
CA LEU A 515 -54.78 -4.27 107.23
C LEU A 515 -54.40 -3.67 105.87
N ASN A 516 -55.42 -3.33 105.05
CA ASN A 516 -55.41 -2.43 103.86
C ASN A 516 -54.48 -2.87 102.68
N ASP A 517 -54.63 -2.52 101.40
CA ASP A 517 -55.70 -2.02 100.51
C ASP A 517 -55.18 -2.20 99.05
N SER A 518 -55.96 -2.33 97.97
CA SER A 518 -57.41 -2.51 97.76
C SER A 518 -57.71 -3.12 96.37
N VAL A 519 -58.98 -3.46 96.10
CA VAL A 519 -59.66 -3.74 94.81
C VAL A 519 -58.83 -4.08 93.55
N VAL A 520 -58.95 -5.33 93.06
CA VAL A 520 -58.81 -5.67 91.63
C VAL A 520 -60.06 -6.43 91.15
N LEU A 521 -60.63 -5.98 90.03
CA LEU A 521 -61.86 -6.53 89.45
C LEU A 521 -61.65 -7.89 88.77
N THR A 522 -62.61 -8.79 88.94
CA THR A 522 -62.70 -10.08 88.26
C THR A 522 -63.01 -9.95 86.77
N ARG A 523 -62.48 -10.86 85.95
CA ARG A 523 -63.21 -11.46 84.81
C ARG A 523 -62.72 -12.87 84.50
N GLU A 524 -63.66 -13.71 84.11
CA GLU A 524 -63.47 -15.15 83.87
C GLU A 524 -62.71 -15.44 82.56
N VAL A 525 -61.99 -16.56 82.51
CA VAL A 525 -61.72 -17.30 81.28
C VAL A 525 -62.04 -18.78 81.52
N LYS A 526 -62.96 -19.35 80.73
CA LYS A 526 -63.29 -20.78 80.75
C LYS A 526 -62.40 -21.59 79.82
N GLN A 527 -62.28 -22.87 80.13
CA GLN A 527 -61.52 -23.89 79.41
C GLN A 527 -62.08 -24.15 77.99
N ALA A 528 -61.22 -24.56 77.06
CA ALA A 528 -61.06 -25.96 76.62
C ALA A 528 -60.46 -26.09 75.20
N SER A 529 -59.73 -27.19 74.95
CA SER A 529 -59.62 -28.00 73.70
C SER A 529 -59.85 -27.35 72.31
N GLU A 530 -59.12 -27.68 71.22
CA GLU A 530 -58.47 -28.96 70.90
C GLU A 530 -57.56 -28.88 69.66
N GLN A 531 -56.81 -29.97 69.43
CA GLN A 531 -56.30 -30.50 68.16
C GLN A 531 -55.30 -29.72 67.26
N LYS A 532 -54.29 -30.52 66.87
CA LYS A 532 -53.15 -30.25 66.00
C LYS A 532 -53.49 -30.61 64.55
N SER A 533 -53.18 -29.74 63.59
CA SER A 533 -52.98 -30.14 62.19
C SER A 533 -52.03 -29.18 61.46
N ASN A 534 -51.24 -29.71 60.52
CA ASN A 534 -50.18 -28.99 59.82
C ASN A 534 -50.72 -28.18 58.64
N THR A 535 -50.24 -26.96 58.44
CA THR A 535 -50.02 -26.44 57.07
C THR A 535 -48.94 -25.35 57.05
N SER A 536 -48.13 -25.37 55.99
CA SER A 536 -47.00 -24.48 55.77
C SER A 536 -47.43 -23.02 55.65
N ILE A 537 -46.70 -22.08 56.27
CA ILE A 537 -46.75 -20.67 55.90
C ILE A 537 -45.35 -20.18 55.52
N ILE A 538 -45.29 -19.66 54.30
CA ILE A 538 -44.12 -19.09 53.65
C ILE A 538 -43.85 -17.71 54.28
N ALA A 539 -42.76 -17.58 55.03
CA ALA A 539 -42.23 -16.29 55.44
C ALA A 539 -41.30 -15.72 54.35
N VAL A 540 -41.87 -15.25 53.23
CA VAL A 540 -41.13 -14.46 52.25
C VAL A 540 -41.07 -13.00 52.70
N SER A 541 -39.85 -12.47 52.69
CA SER A 541 -39.49 -11.09 53.01
C SER A 541 -40.12 -10.09 52.03
N VAL A 542 -41.24 -9.49 52.43
CA VAL A 542 -41.72 -8.24 51.80
C VAL A 542 -40.89 -7.09 52.33
N LEU A 543 -39.78 -6.77 51.64
CA LEU A 543 -39.14 -5.44 51.56
C LEU A 543 -37.94 -5.55 50.59
N GLY A 544 -38.13 -5.19 49.31
CA GLY A 544 -37.03 -5.25 48.33
C GLY A 544 -37.35 -4.96 46.85
N ILE A 545 -38.62 -5.01 46.42
CA ILE A 545 -38.95 -4.90 44.97
C ILE A 545 -39.06 -3.44 44.47
N ALA A 546 -39.19 -2.46 45.37
CA ALA A 546 -39.32 -1.05 44.98
C ALA A 546 -38.05 -0.43 44.34
N ALA A 547 -36.85 -0.92 44.67
CA ALA A 547 -35.60 -0.37 44.14
C ALA A 547 -35.22 -0.94 42.76
N GLY A 548 -35.32 -2.27 42.60
CA GLY A 548 -34.92 -2.96 41.36
C GLY A 548 -35.73 -2.52 40.13
N ALA A 549 -37.05 -2.32 40.29
CA ALA A 549 -37.90 -1.86 39.21
C ALA A 549 -37.56 -0.42 38.75
N ILE A 550 -37.21 0.47 39.67
CA ILE A 550 -36.81 1.85 39.34
C ILE A 550 -35.46 1.85 38.62
N VAL A 551 -34.49 1.06 39.07
CA VAL A 551 -33.19 0.91 38.39
C VAL A 551 -33.37 0.32 36.98
N LEU A 552 -34.21 -0.71 36.80
CA LEU A 552 -34.51 -1.26 35.47
C LEU A 552 -35.18 -0.23 34.55
N VAL A 553 -36.15 0.56 35.04
CA VAL A 553 -36.77 1.63 34.25
C VAL A 553 -35.78 2.74 33.90
N VAL A 554 -34.89 3.12 34.80
CA VAL A 554 -33.82 4.10 34.51
C VAL A 554 -32.81 3.56 33.50
N VAL A 555 -32.36 2.31 33.64
CA VAL A 555 -31.45 1.67 32.68
C VAL A 555 -32.10 1.53 31.31
N VAL A 556 -33.35 1.07 31.23
CA VAL A 556 -34.10 0.94 29.97
C VAL A 556 -34.36 2.31 29.33
N THR A 557 -34.70 3.34 30.09
CA THR A 557 -34.89 4.70 29.52
C THR A 557 -33.58 5.35 29.08
N VAL A 558 -32.47 5.10 29.77
CA VAL A 558 -31.11 5.51 29.33
C VAL A 558 -30.70 4.75 28.07
N LEU A 559 -30.94 3.44 27.97
CA LEU A 559 -30.67 2.65 26.78
C LEU A 559 -31.53 3.10 25.59
N ILE A 560 -32.83 3.35 25.78
CA ILE A 560 -33.72 3.88 24.74
C ILE A 560 -33.26 5.28 24.29
N LYS A 561 -32.82 6.16 25.21
CA LYS A 561 -32.21 7.46 24.85
C LYS A 561 -30.91 7.28 24.08
N LYS A 562 -30.01 6.37 24.50
CA LYS A 562 -28.72 6.09 23.83
C LYS A 562 -28.91 5.49 22.43
N ILE A 563 -29.91 4.63 22.24
CA ILE A 563 -30.31 4.08 20.95
C ILE A 563 -30.92 5.19 20.06
N ARG A 564 -31.82 6.03 20.59
CA ARG A 564 -32.37 7.18 19.83
C ARG A 564 -31.32 8.21 19.45
N PHE A 565 -30.33 8.46 20.31
CA PHE A 565 -29.21 9.36 20.03
C PHE A 565 -28.33 8.81 18.89
N ARG A 566 -27.89 7.55 18.97
CA ARG A 566 -27.14 6.91 17.86
C ARG A 566 -27.93 6.79 16.55
N ARG A 567 -29.26 6.69 16.61
CA ARG A 567 -30.12 6.67 15.42
C ARG A 567 -30.29 8.05 14.77
N SER A 568 -29.89 9.12 15.45
CA SER A 568 -29.88 10.49 14.92
C SER A 568 -28.66 10.79 14.03
N GLU A 569 -27.62 9.96 14.05
CA GLU A 569 -26.39 10.14 13.27
C GLU A 569 -26.37 9.30 11.97
N MET A 570 -27.48 8.62 11.63
CA MET A 570 -27.57 7.72 10.46
C MET A 570 -28.81 7.95 9.58
N ILE A 571 -29.41 9.15 9.63
CA ILE A 571 -30.42 9.59 8.65
C ILE A 571 -30.20 11.07 8.31
N ASP A 572 -29.23 11.34 7.42
CA ASP A 572 -29.28 12.44 6.45
C ASP A 572 -28.08 12.39 5.47
N PRO A 573 -28.28 11.91 4.23
CA PRO A 573 -27.34 12.17 3.15
C PRO A 573 -28.05 12.69 1.90
N LEU A 574 -28.56 13.94 1.93
CA LEU A 574 -29.08 14.60 0.71
C LEU A 574 -29.23 16.15 0.81
N LYS A 575 -28.23 16.88 1.34
CA LYS A 575 -28.26 18.36 1.28
C LYS A 575 -26.93 19.15 1.31
N SER A 576 -25.93 18.76 0.51
CA SER A 576 -24.78 19.66 0.20
C SER A 576 -24.10 19.36 -1.15
N LEU A 577 -24.86 19.15 -2.23
CA LEU A 577 -24.35 19.07 -3.61
C LEU A 577 -24.94 20.19 -4.48
N SER A 578 -24.76 21.42 -4.01
CA SER A 578 -24.99 22.65 -4.79
C SER A 578 -24.22 23.78 -4.12
N GLN A 579 -23.36 24.47 -4.87
CA GLN A 579 -22.25 25.32 -4.38
C GLN A 579 -21.09 24.45 -3.80
N LEU A 580 -19.84 24.52 -4.29
CA LEU A 580 -19.23 25.39 -5.31
C LEU A 580 -18.56 24.57 -6.42
N ASN A 581 -18.88 24.91 -7.68
CA ASN A 581 -17.96 24.81 -8.81
C ASN A 581 -17.93 26.23 -9.41
N LEU A 582 -16.78 26.92 -9.38
CA LEU A 582 -16.42 28.11 -10.16
C LEU A 582 -15.03 28.63 -9.69
N TYR A 583 -14.25 29.19 -10.62
CA TYR A 583 -12.84 29.65 -10.50
C TYR A 583 -11.82 28.50 -10.33
N GLU A 584 -11.04 28.09 -11.34
CA GLU A 584 -10.11 28.82 -12.26
C GLU A 584 -8.85 29.40 -11.57
N ASP A 585 -7.74 28.76 -11.90
CA ASP A 585 -6.35 29.20 -12.09
C ASP A 585 -5.81 30.47 -11.40
N GLU A 586 -4.69 30.31 -10.68
CA GLU A 586 -3.47 31.09 -10.99
C GLU A 586 -2.20 30.36 -10.51
N GLU A 587 -1.12 30.46 -11.30
CA GLU A 587 0.20 29.90 -10.97
C GLU A 587 0.91 30.73 -9.88
N SER A 588 1.65 30.09 -8.98
CA SER A 588 2.90 30.70 -8.50
C SER A 588 3.94 29.65 -8.08
N VAL A 589 5.04 29.61 -8.83
CA VAL A 589 6.26 28.87 -8.47
C VAL A 589 6.87 29.45 -7.19
N ARG A 590 7.26 28.58 -6.25
CA ARG A 590 8.33 28.88 -5.30
C ARG A 590 9.12 27.63 -4.99
N GLU A 591 10.39 27.65 -5.38
CA GLU A 591 11.38 26.64 -5.01
C GLU A 591 11.71 26.76 -3.52
N GLU A 592 11.81 25.62 -2.84
CA GLU A 592 12.70 25.46 -1.68
C GLU A 592 13.20 24.02 -1.73
N GLY A 593 14.50 23.85 -1.94
CA GLY A 593 15.15 22.55 -2.00
C GLY A 593 15.68 22.16 -0.63
N ASP A 594 15.53 20.89 -0.26
CA ASP A 594 16.07 20.36 0.99
C ASP A 594 16.92 19.10 0.78
N GLU A 595 17.91 18.96 1.65
CA GLU A 595 19.18 18.26 1.39
C GLU A 595 19.13 16.75 1.72
N TYR A 596 19.41 15.89 0.73
CA TYR A 596 19.44 14.44 0.91
C TYR A 596 20.65 14.00 1.77
N LYS A 597 20.41 13.46 2.98
CA LYS A 597 21.42 12.77 3.80
C LYS A 597 21.22 11.25 3.77
N PRO A 598 22.25 10.44 3.44
CA PRO A 598 22.13 8.99 3.41
C PRO A 598 22.25 8.37 4.81
N ILE A 599 21.29 7.52 5.17
CA ILE A 599 21.35 6.69 6.38
C ILE A 599 22.22 5.46 6.08
N ARG A 600 23.36 5.33 6.78
CA ARG A 600 24.08 4.05 6.86
C ARG A 600 23.35 3.14 7.85
N ARG A 601 23.05 1.91 7.46
CA ARG A 601 22.74 0.82 8.39
C ARG A 601 24.02 0.05 8.73
N TYR A 602 24.16 -0.27 10.01
CA TYR A 602 24.81 -1.48 10.52
C TYR A 602 23.71 -2.35 11.13
#